data_AF-A0A3C2B9H7-F1
#
_entry.id   AF-A0A3C2B9H7-F1
#
_cell.length_a   1.000
_cell.length_b   1.000
_cell.length_c   1.000
_cell.angle_alpha   90.00
_cell.angle_beta   90.00
_cell.angle_gamma   90.00
#
_symmetry.space_group_name_H-M   'P 1'
#
loop_
_entity.id
_entity.type
_entity.pdbx_description
1 polymer ?
#
loop_
_entity_poly.entity_id
_entity_poly.type
_entity_poly.pdbx_seq_one_letter_code
_entity_poly.pdbx_strand_id
1 'polypeptide(L)'
;MLSPNEIEALPKPLEKQFRNLENRIMADIVRRLKKANEMTSGAEYQAERFLNLGVSQKDIERLIGNTLEISQNEVSKIYDDIIAKGYARGLNLVKSAGGDIAPYKENKSLQQLISAVKSQTNNSFKNITQSLGFAVNQNGKTVFRPIADYYQKTLDSAVLDITTGAFDYNTVLKRIVNEMINSGLRSVDYASGHSDRVEVAARRAVMTGVNQVTAKVAEQNMDALDTEYVEVSWHSGARPSHQVWQGKIYHWDREKNHRNPQSSVDNSDKSSIIDTRESNFKSNLAKGLINTVIEPSQQQKHQLTKAWKNQVKQAIVSGGRLAPKSRLNKDINPQEIVNQYAGTGNLRFFKNSDLPNEFITLPYIVGYTYDDKIGKYVKTHVIQIKYTKNGVHIFPTMERSVK
;
A
#
# COMPACT_ATOMS: atom_id res chain seq x y z
N MET A 1 -27.28 -9.28 -13.66
CA MET A 1 -26.42 -8.44 -12.83
C MET A 1 -26.17 -9.26 -11.59
N LEU A 2 -25.09 -8.99 -10.86
CA LEU A 2 -25.14 -9.24 -9.41
C LEU A 2 -26.52 -8.77 -8.93
N SER A 3 -27.26 -9.62 -8.22
CA SER A 3 -28.61 -9.22 -7.79
C SER A 3 -28.51 -7.89 -7.03
N PRO A 4 -29.56 -7.05 -7.01
CA PRO A 4 -29.55 -5.80 -6.23
C PRO A 4 -29.02 -6.00 -4.80
N ASN A 5 -29.35 -7.14 -4.18
CA ASN A 5 -28.89 -7.55 -2.85
C ASN A 5 -27.38 -7.87 -2.76
N GLU A 6 -26.76 -8.33 -3.85
CA GLU A 6 -25.33 -8.66 -3.91
C GLU A 6 -24.47 -7.45 -4.27
N ILE A 7 -25.02 -6.49 -5.04
CA ILE A 7 -24.38 -5.19 -5.26
C ILE A 7 -24.44 -4.33 -4.00
N GLU A 8 -25.53 -4.37 -3.24
CA GLU A 8 -25.65 -3.69 -1.94
C GLU A 8 -24.64 -4.20 -0.90
N ALA A 9 -24.15 -5.43 -1.04
CA ALA A 9 -23.08 -5.97 -0.20
C ALA A 9 -21.70 -5.40 -0.54
N LEU A 10 -21.53 -4.80 -1.72
CA LEU A 10 -20.30 -4.11 -2.09
C LEU A 10 -20.27 -2.69 -1.51
N PRO A 11 -19.10 -2.22 -1.07
CA PRO A 11 -18.90 -0.81 -0.76
C PRO A 11 -19.30 0.05 -1.97
N LYS A 12 -20.12 1.09 -1.75
CA LYS A 12 -20.61 2.01 -2.82
C LYS A 12 -19.54 2.48 -3.83
N PRO A 13 -18.28 2.81 -3.42
CA PRO A 13 -17.25 3.18 -4.39
C PRO A 13 -16.95 2.06 -5.40
N LEU A 14 -16.98 0.81 -4.95
CA LEU A 14 -16.68 -0.36 -5.76
C LEU A 14 -17.85 -0.72 -6.68
N GLU A 15 -19.09 -0.67 -6.16
CA GLU A 15 -20.31 -0.84 -6.98
C GLU A 15 -20.26 0.03 -8.23
N LYS A 16 -19.98 1.33 -8.07
CA LYS A 16 -19.93 2.27 -9.20
C LYS A 16 -18.86 1.87 -10.22
N GLN A 17 -17.70 1.41 -9.75
CA GLN A 17 -16.63 0.98 -10.64
C GLN A 17 -16.97 -0.30 -11.42
N PHE A 18 -17.68 -1.25 -10.79
CA PHE A 18 -18.16 -2.45 -11.47
C PHE A 18 -19.27 -2.13 -12.49
N ARG A 19 -20.23 -1.27 -12.16
CA ARG A 19 -21.24 -0.80 -13.13
C ARG A 19 -20.59 -0.13 -14.34
N ASN A 20 -19.54 0.66 -14.11
CA ASN A 20 -18.79 1.28 -15.20
C ASN A 20 -18.01 0.26 -16.03
N LEU A 21 -17.43 -0.77 -15.40
CA LEU A 21 -16.79 -1.89 -16.09
C LEU A 21 -17.80 -2.61 -16.99
N GLU A 22 -18.97 -2.96 -16.45
CA GLU A 22 -20.07 -3.58 -17.21
C GLU A 22 -20.40 -2.73 -18.45
N ASN A 23 -20.67 -1.44 -18.27
CA ASN A 23 -20.97 -0.54 -19.39
C ASN A 23 -19.85 -0.51 -20.45
N ARG A 24 -18.58 -0.54 -20.04
CA ARG A 24 -17.44 -0.56 -20.98
C ARG A 24 -17.34 -1.85 -21.77
N ILE A 25 -17.49 -3.00 -21.11
CA ILE A 25 -17.46 -4.32 -21.79
C ILE A 25 -18.58 -4.36 -22.82
N MET A 26 -19.77 -3.91 -22.43
CA MET A 26 -20.92 -3.88 -23.33
C MET A 26 -20.70 -2.99 -24.54
N ALA A 27 -20.22 -1.77 -24.31
CA ALA A 27 -19.92 -0.84 -25.39
C ALA A 27 -18.89 -1.41 -26.37
N ASP A 28 -17.90 -2.19 -25.89
CA ASP A 28 -16.90 -2.81 -26.76
C ASP A 28 -17.47 -3.99 -27.57
N ILE A 29 -18.31 -4.83 -26.96
CA ILE A 29 -19.06 -5.90 -27.66
C ILE A 29 -19.92 -5.30 -28.77
N VAL A 30 -20.76 -4.31 -28.42
CA VAL A 30 -21.65 -3.62 -29.37
C VAL A 30 -20.87 -2.98 -30.52
N ARG A 31 -19.75 -2.30 -30.21
CA ARG A 31 -18.88 -1.68 -31.20
C ARG A 31 -18.29 -2.73 -32.17
N ARG A 32 -17.94 -3.92 -31.69
CA ARG A 32 -17.40 -5.01 -32.52
C ARG A 32 -18.49 -5.61 -33.41
N LEU A 33 -19.68 -5.85 -32.86
CA LEU A 33 -20.85 -6.32 -33.59
C LEU A 33 -21.24 -5.36 -34.72
N LYS A 34 -21.32 -4.05 -34.45
CA LYS A 34 -21.59 -3.01 -35.46
C LYS A 34 -20.55 -2.97 -36.59
N LYS A 35 -19.28 -3.31 -36.31
CA LYS A 35 -18.20 -3.25 -37.31
C LYS A 35 -18.10 -4.50 -38.17
N ALA A 36 -18.25 -5.67 -37.56
CA ALA A 36 -18.10 -6.95 -38.25
C ALA A 36 -19.43 -7.47 -38.81
N ASN A 37 -20.57 -6.93 -38.34
CA ASN A 37 -21.92 -7.46 -38.58
C ASN A 37 -22.09 -8.92 -38.13
N GLU A 38 -21.17 -9.40 -37.31
CA GLU A 38 -21.12 -10.73 -36.72
C GLU A 38 -20.31 -10.70 -35.42
N MET A 39 -20.44 -11.77 -34.63
CA MET A 39 -19.74 -11.88 -33.36
C MET A 39 -18.26 -12.21 -33.57
N THR A 40 -17.38 -11.31 -33.15
CA THR A 40 -15.93 -11.53 -33.19
C THR A 40 -15.46 -12.31 -31.97
N SER A 41 -14.41 -13.12 -32.08
CA SER A 41 -13.79 -13.85 -30.96
C SER A 41 -13.48 -12.98 -29.72
N GLY A 42 -13.08 -11.72 -29.93
CA GLY A 42 -12.84 -10.78 -28.82
C GLY A 42 -14.12 -10.36 -28.09
N ALA A 43 -15.24 -10.28 -28.80
CA ALA A 43 -16.54 -9.98 -28.22
C ALA A 43 -17.16 -11.23 -27.54
N GLU A 44 -16.90 -12.44 -28.05
CA GLU A 44 -17.23 -13.70 -27.36
C GLU A 44 -16.51 -13.80 -26.02
N TYR A 45 -15.20 -13.55 -26.01
CA TYR A 45 -14.39 -13.55 -24.81
C TYR A 45 -14.89 -12.54 -23.77
N GLN A 46 -15.26 -11.33 -24.19
CA GLN A 46 -15.84 -10.31 -23.31
C GLN A 46 -17.21 -10.72 -22.76
N ALA A 47 -18.03 -11.40 -23.55
CA ALA A 47 -19.31 -11.95 -23.08
C ALA A 47 -19.12 -13.06 -22.04
N GLU A 48 -18.11 -13.92 -22.21
CA GLU A 48 -17.73 -14.92 -21.20
C GLU A 48 -17.28 -14.26 -19.88
N ARG A 49 -16.46 -13.21 -19.96
CA ARG A 49 -16.06 -12.43 -18.78
C ARG A 49 -17.26 -11.80 -18.07
N PHE A 50 -18.27 -11.34 -18.80
CA PHE A 50 -19.51 -10.84 -18.23
C PHE A 50 -20.28 -11.87 -17.40
N LEU A 51 -20.40 -13.09 -17.91
CA LEU A 51 -21.05 -14.20 -17.18
C LEU A 51 -20.27 -14.54 -15.92
N ASN A 52 -18.95 -14.57 -16.01
CA ASN A 52 -18.05 -14.79 -14.86
C ASN A 52 -18.11 -13.66 -13.82
N LEU A 53 -18.67 -12.49 -14.14
CA LEU A 53 -18.93 -11.41 -13.19
C LEU A 53 -20.34 -11.48 -12.57
N GLY A 54 -21.13 -12.51 -12.90
CA GLY A 54 -22.49 -12.69 -12.40
C GLY A 54 -23.53 -11.81 -13.11
N VAL A 55 -23.23 -11.30 -14.31
CA VAL A 55 -24.20 -10.51 -15.08
C VAL A 55 -25.24 -11.44 -15.73
N SER A 56 -26.51 -11.02 -15.74
CA SER A 56 -27.64 -11.85 -16.14
C SER A 56 -27.93 -11.62 -17.62
N GLN A 57 -28.42 -12.65 -18.29
CA GLN A 57 -28.84 -12.62 -19.68
C GLN A 57 -29.76 -11.43 -20.02
N LYS A 58 -30.81 -11.22 -19.22
CA LYS A 58 -31.78 -10.12 -19.42
C LYS A 58 -31.15 -8.74 -19.36
N ASP A 59 -30.11 -8.56 -18.54
CA ASP A 59 -29.44 -7.28 -18.43
C ASP A 59 -28.50 -7.04 -19.62
N ILE A 60 -27.89 -8.11 -20.14
CA ILE A 60 -27.09 -8.04 -21.37
C ILE A 60 -27.98 -7.64 -22.55
N GLU A 61 -29.13 -8.30 -22.72
CA GLU A 61 -30.13 -7.98 -23.75
C GLU A 61 -30.60 -6.52 -23.63
N ARG A 62 -31.01 -6.08 -22.43
CA ARG A 62 -31.44 -4.68 -22.21
C ARG A 62 -30.37 -3.66 -22.59
N LEU A 63 -29.12 -3.90 -22.21
CA LEU A 63 -28.02 -2.96 -22.49
C LEU A 63 -27.66 -2.94 -23.99
N ILE A 64 -27.68 -4.10 -24.67
CA ILE A 64 -27.50 -4.20 -26.13
C ILE A 64 -28.59 -3.38 -26.84
N GLY A 65 -29.86 -3.55 -26.48
CA GLY A 65 -30.99 -2.80 -27.05
C GLY A 65 -30.85 -1.30 -26.88
N ASN A 66 -30.53 -0.84 -25.67
CA ASN A 66 -30.36 0.58 -25.37
C ASN A 66 -29.18 1.22 -26.14
N THR A 67 -28.13 0.46 -26.45
CA THR A 67 -26.91 0.98 -27.10
C THR A 67 -26.97 0.89 -28.63
N LEU A 68 -27.72 -0.08 -29.16
CA LEU A 68 -27.90 -0.29 -30.58
C LEU A 68 -29.12 0.44 -31.15
N GLU A 69 -30.04 0.93 -30.30
CA GLU A 69 -31.34 1.51 -30.69
C GLU A 69 -32.17 0.55 -31.58
N ILE A 70 -32.00 -0.75 -31.40
CA ILE A 70 -32.68 -1.80 -32.15
C ILE A 70 -33.84 -2.40 -31.34
N SER A 71 -34.77 -3.06 -32.04
CA SER A 71 -35.92 -3.68 -31.41
C SER A 71 -35.52 -4.84 -30.49
N GLN A 72 -36.30 -5.10 -29.44
CA GLN A 72 -36.03 -6.22 -28.51
C GLN A 72 -35.98 -7.59 -29.22
N ASN A 73 -36.69 -7.76 -30.34
CA ASN A 73 -36.61 -8.97 -31.15
C ASN A 73 -35.26 -9.08 -31.90
N GLU A 74 -34.69 -7.97 -32.35
CA GLU A 74 -33.35 -7.94 -32.96
C GLU A 74 -32.26 -8.10 -31.90
N VAL A 75 -32.45 -7.54 -30.71
CA VAL A 75 -31.59 -7.82 -29.54
C VAL A 75 -31.60 -9.29 -29.22
N SER A 76 -32.77 -9.91 -29.09
CA SER A 76 -32.91 -11.35 -28.82
C SER A 76 -32.24 -12.16 -29.91
N LYS A 77 -32.47 -11.85 -31.19
CA LYS A 77 -31.79 -12.55 -32.29
C LYS A 77 -30.28 -12.42 -32.26
N ILE A 78 -29.75 -11.23 -32.02
CA ILE A 78 -28.30 -11.01 -31.87
C ILE A 78 -27.80 -11.82 -30.67
N TYR A 79 -28.49 -11.77 -29.54
CA TYR A 79 -28.16 -12.52 -28.34
C TYR A 79 -28.22 -14.05 -28.55
N ASP A 80 -29.24 -14.53 -29.25
CA ASP A 80 -29.44 -15.94 -29.59
C ASP A 80 -28.41 -16.43 -30.60
N ASP A 81 -28.04 -15.61 -31.60
CA ASP A 81 -26.93 -15.90 -32.53
C ASP A 81 -25.58 -15.90 -31.81
N ILE A 82 -25.39 -15.00 -30.84
CA ILE A 82 -24.21 -14.92 -29.95
C ILE A 82 -24.10 -16.19 -29.11
N ILE A 83 -25.22 -16.69 -28.57
CA ILE A 83 -25.29 -17.95 -27.83
C ILE A 83 -25.16 -19.17 -28.77
N ALA A 84 -25.71 -19.14 -29.98
CA ALA A 84 -25.62 -20.28 -30.88
C ALA A 84 -24.20 -20.51 -31.43
N LYS A 85 -23.44 -19.42 -31.69
CA LYS A 85 -22.12 -19.48 -32.35
C LYS A 85 -20.92 -19.55 -31.39
N GLY A 86 -20.96 -18.85 -30.25
CA GLY A 86 -19.81 -18.78 -29.31
C GLY A 86 -19.92 -19.66 -28.06
N TYR A 87 -21.13 -20.07 -27.68
CA TYR A 87 -21.44 -20.70 -26.38
C TYR A 87 -21.11 -22.20 -26.32
N ALA A 88 -20.88 -22.85 -27.48
CA ALA A 88 -20.69 -24.29 -27.57
C ALA A 88 -19.40 -24.82 -26.94
N ARG A 89 -18.41 -23.98 -26.60
CA ARG A 89 -17.18 -24.44 -25.91
C ARG A 89 -17.19 -24.17 -24.41
N GLY A 90 -17.48 -22.95 -23.99
CA GLY A 90 -17.44 -22.56 -22.57
C GLY A 90 -18.61 -23.10 -21.75
N LEU A 91 -19.82 -23.11 -22.31
CA LEU A 91 -20.99 -23.60 -21.58
C LEU A 91 -21.27 -25.07 -21.71
N ASN A 92 -20.72 -25.79 -22.70
CA ASN A 92 -20.81 -27.24 -22.65
C ASN A 92 -20.12 -27.76 -21.39
N LEU A 93 -18.98 -27.21 -20.97
CA LEU A 93 -18.35 -27.59 -19.69
C LEU A 93 -19.20 -27.24 -18.46
N VAL A 94 -19.84 -26.07 -18.44
CA VAL A 94 -20.66 -25.60 -17.28
C VAL A 94 -22.03 -26.29 -17.21
N LYS A 95 -22.70 -26.49 -18.35
CA LYS A 95 -23.99 -27.20 -18.45
C LYS A 95 -23.85 -28.72 -18.35
N SER A 96 -22.76 -29.33 -18.84
CA SER A 96 -22.48 -30.77 -18.59
C SER A 96 -22.25 -31.08 -17.11
N ALA A 97 -21.91 -30.07 -16.31
CA ALA A 97 -21.80 -30.14 -14.85
C ALA A 97 -23.09 -29.69 -14.11
N GLY A 98 -24.15 -29.29 -14.84
CA GLY A 98 -25.47 -28.95 -14.28
C GLY A 98 -25.63 -27.58 -13.62
N GLY A 99 -24.75 -26.59 -13.87
CA GLY A 99 -24.76 -25.31 -13.16
C GLY A 99 -25.46 -24.14 -13.88
N ASP A 100 -26.31 -23.42 -13.15
CA ASP A 100 -26.71 -22.03 -13.44
C ASP A 100 -25.53 -21.05 -13.21
N ILE A 101 -25.65 -19.79 -13.65
CA ILE A 101 -24.66 -18.72 -13.38
C ILE A 101 -24.48 -18.60 -11.86
N ALA A 102 -23.26 -18.84 -11.37
CA ALA A 102 -22.96 -18.80 -9.94
C ALA A 102 -23.27 -17.41 -9.36
N PRO A 103 -24.19 -17.29 -8.38
CA PRO A 103 -24.41 -16.07 -7.60
C PRO A 103 -23.10 -15.58 -6.96
N TYR A 104 -23.06 -14.32 -6.53
CA TYR A 104 -21.87 -13.73 -5.90
C TYR A 104 -21.32 -14.61 -4.78
N LYS A 105 -22.20 -15.16 -3.95
CA LYS A 105 -21.86 -16.06 -2.83
C LYS A 105 -21.13 -17.34 -3.26
N GLU A 106 -21.29 -17.75 -4.50
CA GLU A 106 -20.69 -18.96 -5.07
C GLU A 106 -19.51 -18.62 -5.99
N ASN A 107 -19.42 -17.36 -6.44
CA ASN A 107 -18.34 -16.86 -7.29
C ASN A 107 -17.06 -16.53 -6.50
N LYS A 108 -16.29 -17.58 -6.19
CA LYS A 108 -15.03 -17.47 -5.44
C LYS A 108 -14.02 -16.51 -6.09
N SER A 109 -13.90 -16.53 -7.42
CA SER A 109 -12.96 -15.67 -8.15
C SER A 109 -13.29 -14.19 -7.98
N LEU A 110 -14.56 -13.83 -8.02
CA LEU A 110 -15.01 -12.45 -7.81
C LEU A 110 -14.83 -12.02 -6.34
N GLN A 111 -15.18 -12.88 -5.38
CA GLN A 111 -14.93 -12.63 -3.95
C GLN A 111 -13.46 -12.42 -3.65
N GLN A 112 -12.58 -13.20 -4.30
CA GLN A 112 -11.14 -13.11 -4.19
C GLN A 112 -10.63 -11.76 -4.72
N LEU A 113 -11.07 -11.35 -5.91
CA LEU A 113 -10.73 -10.04 -6.48
C LEU A 113 -11.16 -8.88 -5.55
N ILE A 114 -12.39 -8.92 -5.03
CA ILE A 114 -12.89 -7.89 -4.12
C ILE A 114 -12.08 -7.86 -2.82
N SER A 115 -11.72 -9.02 -2.29
CA SER A 115 -10.88 -9.14 -1.09
C SER A 115 -9.47 -8.60 -1.34
N ALA A 116 -8.90 -8.86 -2.53
CA ALA A 116 -7.62 -8.32 -2.95
C ALA A 116 -7.65 -6.79 -3.07
N VAL A 117 -8.68 -6.23 -3.70
CA VAL A 117 -8.88 -4.77 -3.79
C VAL A 117 -9.09 -4.15 -2.40
N LYS A 118 -9.85 -4.81 -1.52
CA LYS A 118 -10.05 -4.38 -0.13
C LYS A 118 -8.73 -4.28 0.62
N SER A 119 -7.89 -5.33 0.54
CA SER A 119 -6.56 -5.36 1.15
C SER A 119 -5.66 -4.27 0.58
N GLN A 120 -5.58 -4.19 -0.76
CA GLN A 120 -4.76 -3.23 -1.49
C GLN A 120 -5.10 -1.77 -1.18
N THR A 121 -6.36 -1.48 -0.86
CA THR A 121 -6.86 -0.11 -0.63
C THR A 121 -7.08 0.23 0.84
N ASN A 122 -6.69 -0.67 1.77
CA ASN A 122 -6.99 -0.54 3.20
C ASN A 122 -8.47 -0.24 3.47
N ASN A 123 -9.37 -1.02 2.87
CA ASN A 123 -10.85 -0.89 2.96
C ASN A 123 -11.46 0.36 2.32
N SER A 124 -10.69 1.22 1.66
CA SER A 124 -11.24 2.44 1.04
C SER A 124 -11.87 2.20 -0.33
N PHE A 125 -11.46 1.13 -1.03
CA PHE A 125 -11.89 0.78 -2.40
C PHE A 125 -11.69 1.90 -3.42
N LYS A 126 -10.74 2.79 -3.14
CA LYS A 126 -10.35 3.92 -3.97
C LYS A 126 -8.83 3.94 -4.10
N ASN A 127 -8.34 4.51 -5.19
CA ASN A 127 -6.93 4.61 -5.47
C ASN A 127 -6.24 3.23 -5.36
N ILE A 128 -6.77 2.26 -6.09
CA ILE A 128 -6.27 0.87 -6.17
C ILE A 128 -4.79 0.87 -6.56
N THR A 129 -4.38 1.83 -7.40
CA THR A 129 -2.96 2.01 -7.79
C THR A 129 -2.05 2.60 -6.71
N GLN A 130 -2.61 3.06 -5.59
CA GLN A 130 -1.90 3.78 -4.52
C GLN A 130 -1.09 4.98 -5.05
N SER A 131 -1.58 5.63 -6.10
CA SER A 131 -0.86 6.73 -6.73
C SER A 131 -0.89 7.99 -5.85
N LEU A 132 0.28 8.61 -5.70
CA LEU A 132 0.48 9.91 -5.04
C LEU A 132 0.42 11.08 -6.04
N GLY A 133 -0.08 10.84 -7.26
CA GLY A 133 -0.29 11.88 -8.25
C GLY A 133 -1.20 12.99 -7.73
N PHE A 134 -0.79 14.23 -7.95
CA PHE A 134 -1.43 15.46 -7.47
C PHE A 134 -1.57 15.57 -5.96
N ALA A 135 -0.78 14.80 -5.20
CA ALA A 135 -0.63 15.00 -3.78
C ALA A 135 0.28 16.21 -3.50
N VAL A 136 -0.06 16.98 -2.48
CA VAL A 136 0.72 18.11 -1.96
C VAL A 136 1.04 17.88 -0.49
N ASN A 137 2.18 18.41 -0.04
CA ASN A 137 2.51 18.42 1.37
C ASN A 137 1.97 19.71 2.00
N GLN A 138 0.91 19.60 2.79
CA GLN A 138 0.37 20.69 3.60
C GLN A 138 0.67 20.43 5.07
N ASN A 139 1.53 21.25 5.68
CA ASN A 139 1.89 21.18 7.11
C ASN A 139 2.43 19.81 7.58
N GLY A 140 3.17 19.12 6.71
CA GLY A 140 3.71 17.78 6.98
C GLY A 140 2.68 16.66 6.82
N LYS A 141 1.53 16.92 6.19
CA LYS A 141 0.53 15.93 5.81
C LYS A 141 0.38 15.90 4.30
N THR A 142 0.34 14.70 3.74
CA THR A 142 0.05 14.49 2.33
C THR A 142 -1.44 14.65 2.10
N VAL A 143 -1.83 15.61 1.25
CA VAL A 143 -3.23 15.91 0.91
C VAL A 143 -3.36 15.87 -0.61
N PHE A 144 -4.44 15.27 -1.11
CA PHE A 144 -4.71 15.22 -2.55
C PHE A 144 -5.43 16.48 -3.03
N ARG A 145 -4.99 17.04 -4.16
CA ARG A 145 -5.73 18.11 -4.86
C ARG A 145 -7.01 17.53 -5.49
N PRO A 146 -8.04 18.36 -5.76
CA PRO A 146 -9.30 17.88 -6.38
C PRO A 146 -9.10 17.09 -7.68
N ILE A 147 -8.12 17.47 -8.51
CA ILE A 147 -7.81 16.78 -9.77
C ILE A 147 -7.31 15.34 -9.57
N ALA A 148 -6.78 15.01 -8.38
CA ALA A 148 -6.34 13.66 -8.05
C ALA A 148 -7.49 12.66 -8.11
N ASP A 149 -8.71 13.07 -7.75
CA ASP A 149 -9.87 12.20 -7.72
C ASP A 149 -10.25 11.72 -9.14
N TYR A 150 -10.23 12.62 -10.15
CA TYR A 150 -10.43 12.23 -11.54
C TYR A 150 -9.36 11.24 -12.00
N TYR A 151 -8.09 11.59 -11.79
CA TYR A 151 -6.95 10.76 -12.15
C TYR A 151 -7.02 9.36 -11.51
N GLN A 152 -7.25 9.28 -10.20
CA GLN A 152 -7.35 8.02 -9.46
C GLN A 152 -8.54 7.18 -9.93
N LYS A 153 -9.71 7.78 -10.19
CA LYS A 153 -10.89 7.05 -10.69
C LYS A 153 -10.64 6.43 -12.07
N THR A 154 -9.99 7.16 -12.97
CA THR A 154 -9.62 6.66 -14.30
C THR A 154 -8.64 5.49 -14.19
N LEU A 155 -7.66 5.58 -13.29
CA LEU A 155 -6.73 4.49 -13.02
C LEU A 155 -7.38 3.27 -12.35
N ASP A 156 -8.29 3.47 -11.40
CA ASP A 156 -9.02 2.39 -10.73
C ASP A 156 -9.87 1.58 -11.71
N SER A 157 -10.57 2.28 -12.61
CA SER A 157 -11.28 1.65 -13.73
C SER A 157 -10.34 0.81 -14.60
N ALA A 158 -9.15 1.33 -14.92
CA ALA A 158 -8.16 0.60 -15.70
C ALA A 158 -7.66 -0.67 -15.01
N VAL A 159 -7.41 -0.62 -13.70
CA VAL A 159 -6.98 -1.81 -12.94
C VAL A 159 -8.06 -2.88 -12.96
N LEU A 160 -9.34 -2.51 -12.78
CA LEU A 160 -10.44 -3.47 -12.84
C LEU A 160 -10.64 -4.05 -14.24
N ASP A 161 -10.57 -3.22 -15.29
CA ASP A 161 -10.66 -3.66 -16.68
C ASP A 161 -9.65 -4.78 -17.01
N ILE A 162 -8.43 -4.66 -16.47
CA ILE A 162 -7.33 -5.60 -16.71
C ILE A 162 -7.42 -6.82 -15.77
N THR A 163 -7.64 -6.61 -14.47
CA THR A 163 -7.62 -7.70 -13.46
C THR A 163 -8.78 -8.67 -13.61
N THR A 164 -9.93 -8.20 -14.08
CA THR A 164 -11.07 -9.06 -14.47
C THR A 164 -10.81 -9.83 -15.76
N GLY A 165 -9.74 -9.50 -16.49
CA GLY A 165 -9.40 -10.08 -17.77
C GLY A 165 -10.29 -9.61 -18.91
N ALA A 166 -11.15 -8.62 -18.72
CA ALA A 166 -12.10 -8.15 -19.75
C ALA A 166 -11.43 -7.36 -20.90
N PHE A 167 -10.28 -6.75 -20.63
CA PHE A 167 -9.51 -5.99 -21.59
C PHE A 167 -8.00 -6.25 -21.45
N ASP A 168 -7.27 -6.14 -22.56
CA ASP A 168 -5.80 -6.19 -22.53
C ASP A 168 -5.20 -4.84 -22.10
N TYR A 169 -3.98 -4.91 -21.56
CA TYR A 169 -3.24 -3.75 -21.05
C TYR A 169 -3.10 -2.62 -22.06
N ASN A 170 -2.74 -2.92 -23.31
CA ASN A 170 -2.43 -1.88 -24.29
C ASN A 170 -3.68 -1.13 -24.73
N THR A 171 -4.79 -1.84 -24.92
CA THR A 171 -6.09 -1.24 -25.21
C THR A 171 -6.53 -0.31 -24.07
N VAL A 172 -6.43 -0.75 -22.82
CA VAL A 172 -6.81 0.04 -21.65
C VAL A 172 -5.93 1.28 -21.51
N LEU A 173 -4.60 1.13 -21.58
CA LEU A 173 -3.66 2.24 -21.44
C LEU A 173 -3.86 3.30 -22.54
N LYS A 174 -4.04 2.88 -23.79
CA LYS A 174 -4.31 3.81 -24.89
C LYS A 174 -5.61 4.59 -24.66
N ARG A 175 -6.67 3.90 -24.21
CA ARG A 175 -7.97 4.52 -23.91
C ARG A 175 -7.84 5.56 -22.82
N ILE A 176 -7.30 5.21 -21.65
CA ILE A 176 -7.26 6.13 -20.50
C ILE A 176 -6.32 7.32 -20.73
N VAL A 177 -5.19 7.11 -21.43
CA VAL A 177 -4.27 8.19 -21.76
C VAL A 177 -4.94 9.18 -22.70
N ASN A 178 -5.63 8.70 -23.74
CA ASN A 178 -6.39 9.57 -24.64
C ASN A 178 -7.51 10.30 -23.90
N GLU A 179 -8.23 9.63 -23.00
CA GLU A 179 -9.28 10.25 -22.19
C GLU A 179 -8.72 11.41 -21.34
N MET A 180 -7.64 11.16 -20.60
CA MET A 180 -6.99 12.16 -19.77
C MET A 180 -6.41 13.32 -20.59
N ILE A 181 -5.82 13.04 -21.75
CA ILE A 181 -5.32 14.08 -22.65
C ILE A 181 -6.48 14.92 -23.20
N ASN A 182 -7.57 14.30 -23.63
CA ASN A 182 -8.74 15.02 -24.13
C ASN A 182 -9.42 15.84 -23.03
N SER A 183 -9.31 15.43 -21.76
CA SER A 183 -9.79 16.20 -20.60
C SER A 183 -8.86 17.35 -20.18
N GLY A 184 -7.74 17.55 -20.87
CA GLY A 184 -6.75 18.60 -20.57
C GLY A 184 -5.64 18.21 -19.58
N LEU A 185 -5.61 16.96 -19.08
CA LEU A 185 -4.54 16.48 -18.23
C LEU A 185 -3.29 16.21 -19.08
N ARG A 186 -2.19 16.92 -18.80
CA ARG A 186 -0.92 16.80 -19.56
C ARG A 186 0.20 16.20 -18.72
N SER A 187 0.30 16.62 -17.46
CA SER A 187 1.30 16.16 -16.51
C SER A 187 0.65 15.75 -15.19
N VAL A 188 1.36 14.90 -14.45
CA VAL A 188 1.02 14.48 -13.09
C VAL A 188 2.13 14.93 -12.16
N ASP A 189 1.79 15.84 -11.25
CA ASP A 189 2.73 16.42 -10.31
C ASP A 189 2.75 15.61 -9.00
N TYR A 190 3.93 15.39 -8.44
CA TYR A 190 4.11 14.68 -7.19
C TYR A 190 4.63 15.61 -6.09
N ALA A 191 4.29 15.32 -4.84
CA ALA A 191 4.76 16.09 -3.68
C ALA A 191 6.29 16.15 -3.54
N SER A 192 7.02 15.24 -4.18
CA SER A 192 8.49 15.25 -4.27
C SER A 192 9.05 16.38 -5.14
N GLY A 193 8.20 17.13 -5.86
CA GLY A 193 8.60 18.12 -6.85
C GLY A 193 8.87 17.52 -8.23
N HIS A 194 8.79 16.19 -8.37
CA HIS A 194 8.85 15.53 -9.67
C HIS A 194 7.53 15.68 -10.41
N SER A 195 7.58 15.81 -11.73
CA SER A 195 6.41 15.82 -12.60
C SER A 195 6.66 14.88 -13.77
N ASP A 196 5.70 13.99 -14.02
CA ASP A 196 5.73 13.06 -15.13
C ASP A 196 4.69 13.48 -16.17
N ARG A 197 4.93 13.20 -17.45
CA ARG A 197 3.87 13.26 -18.44
C ARG A 197 2.79 12.22 -18.12
N VAL A 198 1.53 12.53 -18.44
CA VAL A 198 0.38 11.73 -18.05
C VAL A 198 0.48 10.27 -18.52
N GLU A 199 1.01 10.01 -19.71
CA GLU A 199 1.19 8.67 -20.26
C GLU A 199 2.18 7.82 -19.47
N VAL A 200 3.26 8.44 -18.97
CA VAL A 200 4.29 7.78 -18.15
C VAL A 200 3.72 7.47 -16.77
N ALA A 201 3.11 8.49 -16.15
CA ALA A 201 2.49 8.36 -14.84
C ALA A 201 1.38 7.30 -14.82
N ALA A 202 0.49 7.33 -15.82
CA ALA A 202 -0.61 6.37 -15.93
C ALA A 202 -0.12 4.94 -16.13
N ARG A 203 0.81 4.72 -17.07
CA ARG A 203 1.38 3.38 -17.29
C ARG A 203 2.02 2.83 -16.03
N ARG A 204 2.86 3.62 -15.35
CA ARG A 204 3.52 3.21 -14.12
C ARG A 204 2.51 2.85 -13.03
N ALA A 205 1.52 3.70 -12.82
CA ALA A 205 0.49 3.50 -11.78
C ALA A 205 -0.36 2.26 -12.07
N VAL A 206 -0.85 2.08 -13.29
CA VAL A 206 -1.68 0.90 -13.66
C VAL A 206 -0.87 -0.39 -13.52
N MET A 207 0.34 -0.47 -14.10
CA MET A 207 1.15 -1.69 -14.04
C MET A 207 1.47 -2.06 -12.59
N THR A 208 1.82 -1.07 -11.76
CA THR A 208 2.08 -1.28 -10.33
C THR A 208 0.82 -1.75 -9.61
N GLY A 209 -0.32 -1.10 -9.83
CA GLY A 209 -1.60 -1.45 -9.21
C GLY A 209 -2.07 -2.85 -9.59
N VAL A 210 -1.99 -3.23 -10.87
CA VAL A 210 -2.36 -4.58 -11.30
C VAL A 210 -1.45 -5.63 -10.67
N ASN A 211 -0.13 -5.41 -10.65
CA ASN A 211 0.81 -6.32 -10.00
C ASN A 211 0.49 -6.48 -8.50
N GLN A 212 0.14 -5.39 -7.81
CA GLN A 212 -0.21 -5.43 -6.40
C GLN A 212 -1.52 -6.18 -6.14
N VAL A 213 -2.57 -5.95 -6.95
CA VAL A 213 -3.82 -6.71 -6.84
C VAL A 213 -3.59 -8.19 -7.12
N THR A 214 -2.84 -8.54 -8.18
CA THR A 214 -2.49 -9.92 -8.51
C THR A 214 -1.67 -10.59 -7.42
N ALA A 215 -0.74 -9.86 -6.79
CA ALA A 215 0.00 -10.38 -5.64
C ALA A 215 -0.95 -10.72 -4.48
N LYS A 216 -1.96 -9.88 -4.20
CA LYS A 216 -2.98 -10.19 -3.17
C LYS A 216 -3.84 -11.41 -3.51
N VAL A 217 -4.17 -11.61 -4.78
CA VAL A 217 -4.85 -12.83 -5.24
C VAL A 217 -3.94 -14.06 -5.05
N ALA A 218 -2.65 -13.95 -5.38
CA ALA A 218 -1.68 -15.02 -5.17
C ALA A 218 -1.53 -15.36 -3.67
N GLU A 219 -1.46 -14.36 -2.79
CA GLU A 219 -1.49 -14.55 -1.33
C GLU A 219 -2.71 -15.35 -0.89
N GLN A 220 -3.90 -14.99 -1.35
CA GLN A 220 -5.13 -15.71 -1.02
C GLN A 220 -5.14 -17.16 -1.55
N ASN A 221 -4.58 -17.40 -2.74
CA ASN A 221 -4.43 -18.75 -3.27
C ASN A 221 -3.45 -19.58 -2.43
N MET A 222 -2.35 -18.98 -1.96
CA MET A 222 -1.39 -19.67 -1.12
C MET A 222 -2.04 -20.12 0.20
N ASP A 223 -2.86 -19.26 0.80
CA ASP A 223 -3.60 -19.60 2.02
C ASP A 223 -4.60 -20.72 1.79
N ALA A 224 -5.35 -20.65 0.69
CA ALA A 224 -6.34 -21.66 0.34
C ALA A 224 -5.70 -23.03 0.03
N LEU A 225 -4.47 -23.04 -0.48
CA LEU A 225 -3.71 -24.26 -0.80
C LEU A 225 -2.80 -24.74 0.34
N ASP A 226 -2.74 -24.00 1.45
CA ASP A 226 -1.87 -24.29 2.58
C ASP A 226 -0.39 -24.49 2.17
N THR A 227 0.11 -23.67 1.24
CA THR A 227 1.51 -23.74 0.79
C THR A 227 2.42 -22.81 1.58
N GLU A 228 3.62 -23.29 1.90
CA GLU A 228 4.67 -22.54 2.59
C GLU A 228 5.78 -22.09 1.63
N TYR A 229 5.72 -22.49 0.36
CA TYR A 229 6.76 -22.23 -0.61
C TYR A 229 6.21 -21.61 -1.90
N VAL A 230 6.97 -20.68 -2.45
CA VAL A 230 6.70 -20.00 -3.72
C VAL A 230 7.89 -20.05 -4.64
N GLU A 231 7.65 -20.16 -5.93
CA GLU A 231 8.67 -19.97 -6.94
C GLU A 231 8.64 -18.52 -7.45
N VAL A 232 9.80 -17.86 -7.48
CA VAL A 232 9.94 -16.58 -8.18
C VAL A 232 10.22 -16.85 -9.64
N SER A 233 9.29 -16.44 -10.51
CA SER A 233 9.39 -16.64 -11.94
C SER A 233 10.65 -16.00 -12.54
N TRP A 234 11.21 -16.68 -13.54
CA TRP A 234 12.36 -16.18 -14.29
C TRP A 234 11.90 -15.43 -15.53
N HIS A 235 12.58 -14.32 -15.85
CA HIS A 235 12.38 -13.65 -17.12
C HIS A 235 13.68 -13.02 -17.63
N SER A 236 13.82 -12.96 -18.95
CA SER A 236 14.94 -12.30 -19.59
C SER A 236 14.94 -10.79 -19.29
N GLY A 237 16.12 -10.19 -19.17
CA GLY A 237 16.26 -8.74 -18.94
C GLY A 237 16.07 -8.27 -17.49
N ALA A 238 16.00 -9.17 -16.51
CA ALA A 238 16.09 -8.76 -15.11
C ALA A 238 17.43 -8.07 -14.81
N ARG A 239 17.39 -7.01 -13.99
CA ARG A 239 18.62 -6.34 -13.55
C ARG A 239 19.51 -7.34 -12.78
N PRO A 240 20.85 -7.26 -12.87
CA PRO A 240 21.75 -8.20 -12.20
C PRO A 240 21.44 -8.39 -10.70
N SER A 241 21.05 -7.32 -10.00
CA SER A 241 20.66 -7.37 -8.59
C SER A 241 19.37 -8.15 -8.30
N HIS A 242 18.50 -8.34 -9.30
CA HIS A 242 17.24 -9.07 -9.18
C HIS A 242 17.33 -10.48 -9.79
N GLN A 243 18.28 -10.72 -10.72
CA GLN A 243 18.51 -12.04 -11.31
C GLN A 243 18.84 -13.10 -10.27
N VAL A 244 19.58 -12.72 -9.22
CA VAL A 244 19.92 -13.63 -8.11
C VAL A 244 18.69 -14.20 -7.41
N TRP A 245 17.51 -13.60 -7.58
CA TRP A 245 16.27 -14.06 -6.97
C TRP A 245 15.43 -14.97 -7.87
N GLN A 246 15.62 -14.91 -9.18
CA GLN A 246 14.76 -15.59 -10.17
C GLN A 246 15.01 -17.10 -10.24
N GLY A 247 13.96 -17.86 -10.58
CA GLY A 247 14.00 -19.31 -10.76
C GLY A 247 14.30 -20.09 -9.48
N LYS A 248 14.02 -19.49 -8.33
CA LYS A 248 14.29 -20.07 -7.00
C LYS A 248 13.02 -20.17 -6.20
N ILE A 249 13.01 -21.15 -5.30
CA ILE A 249 11.95 -21.39 -4.34
C ILE A 249 12.28 -20.63 -3.05
N TYR A 250 11.28 -19.96 -2.50
CA TYR A 250 11.36 -19.22 -1.25
C TYR A 250 10.31 -19.72 -0.28
N HIS A 251 10.68 -19.76 0.99
CA HIS A 251 9.72 -19.95 2.06
C HIS A 251 8.92 -18.66 2.27
N TRP A 252 7.60 -18.76 2.16
CA TRP A 252 6.65 -17.68 2.40
C TRP A 252 6.26 -17.65 3.87
N ASP A 253 6.81 -16.69 4.62
CA ASP A 253 6.47 -16.48 6.03
C ASP A 253 5.06 -15.88 6.16
N ARG A 254 4.07 -16.75 6.42
CA ARG A 254 2.66 -16.41 6.53
C ARG A 254 2.39 -15.42 7.67
N GLU A 255 3.05 -15.56 8.82
CA GLU A 255 2.81 -14.69 9.98
C GLU A 255 3.32 -13.26 9.79
N LYS A 256 4.39 -13.07 9.00
CA LYS A 256 4.88 -11.73 8.66
C LYS A 256 4.01 -11.02 7.62
N ASN A 257 3.36 -11.77 6.73
CA ASN A 257 2.59 -11.22 5.61
C ASN A 257 1.07 -11.09 5.90
N HIS A 258 0.53 -11.83 6.87
CA HIS A 258 -0.88 -11.78 7.33
C HIS A 258 -1.19 -10.81 8.47
N ARG A 259 -0.40 -9.74 8.64
CA ARG A 259 -0.82 -8.63 9.49
C ARG A 259 -1.98 -7.88 8.83
N ASN A 260 -3.19 -8.46 8.91
CA ASN A 260 -4.42 -7.92 8.36
C ASN A 260 -4.95 -6.76 9.25
N PRO A 261 -5.49 -5.66 8.69
CA PRO A 261 -5.98 -4.49 9.44
C PRO A 261 -7.32 -4.68 10.18
N GLN A 262 -7.73 -5.92 10.46
CA GLN A 262 -9.00 -6.22 11.13
C GLN A 262 -8.75 -7.06 12.39
N SER A 263 -8.39 -6.39 13.48
CA SER A 263 -8.81 -6.80 14.82
C SER A 263 -9.52 -5.61 15.48
N SER A 264 -10.82 -5.81 15.71
CA SER A 264 -11.73 -5.10 16.62
C SER A 264 -11.68 -3.58 16.65
N VAL A 265 -12.70 -2.96 16.01
CA VAL A 265 -13.37 -1.80 16.61
C VAL A 265 -14.05 -2.31 17.86
N ASP A 266 -13.41 -2.14 19.01
CA ASP A 266 -14.11 -1.87 20.24
C ASP A 266 -13.70 -0.49 20.71
N ASN A 267 -14.68 0.39 20.80
CA ASN A 267 -14.52 1.82 20.93
C ASN A 267 -14.43 2.18 22.42
N SER A 268 -13.36 1.73 23.08
CA SER A 268 -13.00 2.17 24.44
C SER A 268 -11.52 1.87 24.71
N ASP A 269 -10.64 2.75 24.21
CA ASP A 269 -9.48 3.27 24.95
C ASP A 269 -8.44 3.88 23.99
N LYS A 270 -8.17 5.17 24.18
CA LYS A 270 -7.27 5.99 23.37
C LYS A 270 -5.78 5.77 23.70
N SER A 271 -5.29 4.54 23.91
CA SER A 271 -3.89 4.36 24.35
C SER A 271 -3.04 3.23 23.73
N SER A 272 -3.43 2.57 22.65
CA SER A 272 -2.58 1.50 22.09
C SER A 272 -2.58 1.38 20.56
N ILE A 273 -2.29 2.48 19.86
CA ILE A 273 -1.66 2.35 18.53
C ILE A 273 -0.21 1.94 18.81
N ILE A 274 0.13 0.66 18.65
CA ILE A 274 1.53 0.27 18.49
C ILE A 274 2.00 0.97 17.22
N ASP A 275 2.78 2.05 17.38
CA ASP A 275 3.32 2.84 16.30
C ASP A 275 4.08 1.88 15.36
N THR A 276 3.64 1.79 14.10
CA THR A 276 4.22 0.89 13.09
C THR A 276 5.73 1.12 12.96
N ARG A 277 6.20 2.33 13.28
CA ARG A 277 7.61 2.72 13.31
C ARG A 277 8.35 2.10 14.50
N GLU A 278 7.72 2.03 15.65
CA GLU A 278 8.27 1.39 16.85
C GLU A 278 8.50 -0.11 16.60
N SER A 279 7.49 -0.78 16.04
CA SER A 279 7.58 -2.20 15.67
C SER A 279 8.67 -2.46 14.63
N ASN A 280 8.77 -1.62 13.60
CA ASN A 280 9.80 -1.73 12.57
C ASN A 280 11.20 -1.51 13.13
N PHE A 281 11.37 -0.51 14.00
CA PHE A 281 12.64 -0.24 14.66
C PHE A 281 13.08 -1.41 15.54
N LYS A 282 12.20 -1.93 16.42
CA LYS A 282 12.50 -3.09 17.27
C LYS A 282 12.86 -4.33 16.46
N SER A 283 12.14 -4.58 15.36
CA SER A 283 12.47 -5.67 14.43
C SER A 283 13.85 -5.48 13.79
N ASN A 284 14.17 -4.28 13.31
CA ASN A 284 15.47 -4.00 12.69
C ASN A 284 16.62 -4.10 13.71
N LEU A 285 16.37 -3.68 14.95
CA LEU A 285 17.32 -3.82 16.05
C LEU A 285 17.61 -5.28 16.36
N ALA A 286 16.57 -6.13 16.47
CA ALA A 286 16.71 -7.57 16.72
C ALA A 286 17.43 -8.31 15.58
N LYS A 287 17.26 -7.85 14.33
CA LYS A 287 17.94 -8.39 13.14
C LYS A 287 19.38 -7.87 12.96
N GLY A 288 19.88 -7.01 13.85
CA GLY A 288 21.20 -6.41 13.73
C GLY A 288 21.34 -5.40 12.57
N LEU A 289 20.22 -4.91 12.01
CA LEU A 289 20.21 -3.94 10.91
C LEU A 289 20.39 -2.50 11.41
N ILE A 290 20.27 -2.27 12.72
CA ILE A 290 20.55 -0.98 13.36
C ILE A 290 21.97 -1.02 13.90
N ASN A 291 22.79 -0.04 13.50
CA ASN A 291 24.13 0.11 14.04
C ASN A 291 24.06 0.60 15.50
N THR A 292 24.34 -0.30 16.45
CA THR A 292 24.34 -0.07 17.90
C THR A 292 25.75 0.20 18.46
N VAL A 293 26.75 0.39 17.59
CA VAL A 293 28.11 0.72 18.01
C VAL A 293 28.19 2.19 18.44
N ILE A 294 28.82 2.45 19.58
CA ILE A 294 29.05 3.80 20.08
C ILE A 294 29.89 4.61 19.07
N GLU A 295 29.40 5.78 18.67
CA GLU A 295 30.11 6.76 17.87
C GLU A 295 31.03 7.61 18.78
N PRO A 296 32.36 7.40 18.81
CA PRO A 296 33.23 8.01 19.83
C PRO A 296 33.27 9.55 19.75
N SER A 297 33.16 10.08 18.52
CA SER A 297 33.19 11.52 18.23
C SER A 297 32.02 12.28 18.87
N GLN A 298 30.86 11.62 19.01
CA GLN A 298 29.66 12.16 19.67
C GLN A 298 29.66 11.79 21.15
N GLN A 299 30.04 10.57 21.51
CA GLN A 299 30.02 10.09 22.89
C GLN A 299 30.94 10.90 23.80
N GLN A 300 32.12 11.32 23.32
CA GLN A 300 33.06 12.15 24.09
C GLN A 300 32.47 13.51 24.52
N LYS A 301 31.43 14.00 23.83
CA LYS A 301 30.70 15.24 24.17
C LYS A 301 29.79 15.07 25.39
N HIS A 302 29.65 13.85 25.91
CA HIS A 302 28.83 13.49 27.07
C HIS A 302 29.64 12.72 28.14
N GLN A 303 30.96 12.77 28.06
CA GLN A 303 31.89 12.21 29.04
C GLN A 303 32.78 13.35 29.56
N LEU A 304 33.45 13.18 30.70
CA LEU A 304 34.31 14.20 31.30
C LEU A 304 35.64 14.40 30.53
N THR A 305 35.54 14.80 29.27
CA THR A 305 36.66 15.01 28.35
C THR A 305 36.92 16.51 28.15
N LYS A 306 38.04 16.85 27.48
CA LYS A 306 38.31 18.23 27.04
C LYS A 306 37.20 18.77 26.15
N ALA A 307 36.59 17.92 25.31
CA ALA A 307 35.49 18.29 24.42
C ALA A 307 34.24 18.71 25.21
N TRP A 308 33.84 17.94 26.22
CA TRP A 308 32.70 18.32 27.08
C TRP A 308 32.96 19.61 27.84
N LYS A 309 34.16 19.76 28.45
CA LYS A 309 34.53 21.00 29.17
C LYS A 309 34.44 22.24 28.27
N ASN A 310 34.90 22.14 27.03
CA ASN A 310 34.82 23.22 26.06
C ASN A 310 33.37 23.58 25.70
N GLN A 311 32.48 22.59 25.56
CA GLN A 311 31.07 22.84 25.26
C GLN A 311 30.31 23.48 26.43
N VAL A 312 30.60 23.05 27.66
CA VAL A 312 30.02 23.69 28.85
C VAL A 312 30.51 25.13 28.98
N LYS A 313 31.81 25.39 28.73
CA LYS A 313 32.34 26.75 28.72
C LYS A 313 31.65 27.64 27.68
N GLN A 314 31.43 27.13 26.46
CA GLN A 314 30.69 27.84 25.41
C GLN A 314 29.23 28.10 25.80
N ALA A 315 28.57 27.14 26.46
CA ALA A 315 27.21 27.31 26.95
C ALA A 315 27.10 28.43 27.99
N ILE A 316 28.04 28.51 28.94
CA ILE A 316 28.10 29.57 29.95
C ILE A 316 28.32 30.95 29.28
N VAL A 317 29.28 31.05 28.35
CA VAL A 317 29.58 32.29 27.62
C VAL A 317 28.39 32.75 26.77
N SER A 318 27.54 31.82 26.31
CA SER A 318 26.37 32.13 25.48
C SER A 318 25.23 32.83 26.22
N GLY A 319 25.29 32.96 27.56
CA GLY A 319 24.26 33.65 28.35
C GLY A 319 22.88 33.00 28.25
N GLY A 320 22.82 31.67 28.11
CA GLY A 320 21.56 30.90 28.02
C GLY A 320 21.07 30.62 26.59
N ARG A 321 21.78 31.07 25.54
CA ARG A 321 21.46 30.68 24.15
C ARG A 321 21.75 29.21 23.86
N LEU A 322 22.73 28.61 24.52
CA LEU A 322 23.11 27.21 24.37
C LEU A 322 22.96 26.49 25.70
N ALA A 323 22.22 25.38 25.70
CA ALA A 323 22.06 24.54 26.88
C ALA A 323 23.37 23.76 27.18
N PRO A 324 23.87 23.78 28.43
CA PRO A 324 24.99 22.96 28.86
C PRO A 324 24.72 21.47 28.63
N LYS A 325 25.71 20.72 28.13
CA LYS A 325 25.55 19.29 27.84
C LYS A 325 25.55 18.45 29.10
N SER A 326 24.70 17.42 29.11
CA SER A 326 24.69 16.37 30.13
C SER A 326 25.92 15.48 30.05
N ARG A 327 26.23 14.77 31.15
CA ARG A 327 27.46 14.00 31.33
C ARG A 327 27.20 12.69 32.06
N LEU A 328 27.63 11.58 31.46
CA LEU A 328 27.64 10.26 32.10
C LEU A 328 28.64 10.18 33.25
N ASN A 329 28.35 9.32 34.23
CA ASN A 329 29.30 8.93 35.25
C ASN A 329 30.49 8.17 34.64
N LYS A 330 31.66 8.24 35.28
CA LYS A 330 32.94 7.74 34.71
C LYS A 330 33.00 6.21 34.68
N ASP A 331 32.35 5.60 35.65
CA ASP A 331 32.17 4.16 35.89
C ASP A 331 31.13 3.52 34.95
N ILE A 332 30.38 4.31 34.19
CA ILE A 332 29.40 3.80 33.24
C ILE A 332 30.05 3.55 31.89
N ASN A 333 30.01 2.28 31.43
CA ASN A 333 30.37 1.91 30.06
C ASN A 333 29.17 2.14 29.11
N PRO A 334 29.26 3.07 28.14
CA PRO A 334 28.17 3.34 27.23
C PRO A 334 27.76 2.16 26.35
N GLN A 335 28.71 1.32 25.93
CA GLN A 335 28.42 0.19 25.05
C GLN A 335 27.67 -0.92 25.79
N GLU A 336 28.00 -1.18 27.06
CA GLU A 336 27.27 -2.14 27.89
C GLU A 336 25.81 -1.73 28.09
N ILE A 337 25.56 -0.44 28.34
CA ILE A 337 24.20 0.09 28.43
C ILE A 337 23.42 -0.14 27.13
N VAL A 338 24.02 0.16 25.97
CA VAL A 338 23.35 -0.05 24.68
C VAL A 338 23.07 -1.54 24.47
N ASN A 339 24.04 -2.41 24.74
CA ASN A 339 23.87 -3.85 24.55
C ASN A 339 22.77 -4.43 25.45
N GLN A 340 22.63 -3.91 26.67
CA GLN A 340 21.67 -4.42 27.64
C GLN A 340 20.27 -3.83 27.48
N TYR A 341 20.14 -2.55 27.13
CA TYR A 341 18.88 -1.81 27.22
C TYR A 341 18.37 -1.23 25.90
N ALA A 342 19.11 -1.29 24.80
CA ALA A 342 18.59 -0.82 23.51
C ALA A 342 17.29 -1.54 23.13
N GLY A 343 16.27 -0.78 22.73
CA GLY A 343 14.95 -1.27 22.36
C GLY A 343 13.99 -1.54 23.54
N THR A 344 14.43 -1.35 24.79
CA THR A 344 13.61 -1.57 26.00
C THR A 344 12.91 -0.32 26.53
N GLY A 345 13.36 0.86 26.09
CA GLY A 345 12.86 2.15 26.55
C GLY A 345 11.70 2.71 25.74
N ASN A 346 11.28 3.92 26.10
CA ASN A 346 10.26 4.69 25.39
C ASN A 346 10.84 5.29 24.11
N LEU A 347 10.32 4.88 22.96
CA LEU A 347 10.81 5.30 21.65
C LEU A 347 10.04 6.54 21.16
N ARG A 348 10.77 7.61 20.82
CA ARG A 348 10.19 8.83 20.24
C ARG A 348 10.74 9.10 18.85
N PHE A 349 9.86 9.03 17.86
CA PHE A 349 10.20 9.31 16.48
C PHE A 349 9.98 10.78 16.11
N PHE A 350 10.84 11.30 15.23
CA PHE A 350 10.68 12.64 14.64
C PHE A 350 10.13 12.53 13.22
N LYS A 351 9.46 13.59 12.71
CA LYS A 351 8.73 13.59 11.42
C LYS A 351 9.53 13.08 10.22
N ASN A 352 10.87 13.18 10.23
CA ASN A 352 11.74 12.86 9.09
C ASN A 352 12.88 11.87 9.43
N SER A 353 12.74 11.04 10.46
CA SER A 353 13.79 10.06 10.82
C SER A 353 13.20 8.73 11.25
N ASP A 354 13.59 7.66 10.56
CA ASP A 354 13.22 6.27 10.91
C ASP A 354 13.97 5.74 12.14
N LEU A 355 14.90 6.54 12.66
CA LEU A 355 15.65 6.25 13.88
C LEU A 355 15.04 7.07 15.03
N PRO A 356 14.57 6.41 16.11
CA PRO A 356 13.99 7.09 17.26
C PRO A 356 15.07 7.70 18.14
N ASN A 357 14.64 8.59 19.04
CA ASN A 357 15.33 8.80 20.30
C ASN A 357 14.67 7.90 21.34
N GLU A 358 15.45 7.04 21.98
CA GLU A 358 14.96 6.13 23.00
C GLU A 358 15.27 6.66 24.39
N PHE A 359 14.31 6.59 25.30
CA PHE A 359 14.43 7.06 26.68
C PHE A 359 14.30 5.88 27.63
N ILE A 360 15.31 5.62 28.44
CA ILE A 360 15.35 4.48 29.36
C ILE A 360 15.61 5.00 30.77
N THR A 361 14.79 4.54 31.73
CA THR A 361 15.00 4.79 33.16
C THR A 361 15.75 3.59 33.75
N LEU A 362 16.96 3.82 34.25
CA LEU A 362 17.80 2.80 34.85
C LEU A 362 17.63 2.76 36.39
N PRO A 363 17.86 1.61 37.05
CA PRO A 363 17.67 1.49 38.50
C PRO A 363 18.77 2.18 39.34
N TYR A 364 19.73 2.84 38.70
CA TYR A 364 20.84 3.55 39.33
C TYR A 364 21.10 4.90 38.65
N ILE A 365 21.84 5.78 39.32
CA ILE A 365 22.19 7.10 38.80
C ILE A 365 23.20 6.96 37.66
N VAL A 366 22.82 7.41 36.47
CA VAL A 366 23.61 7.26 35.23
C VAL A 366 24.53 8.44 34.96
N GLY A 367 24.22 9.59 35.55
CA GLY A 367 24.97 10.81 35.33
C GLY A 367 24.22 12.07 35.73
N TYR A 368 24.62 13.17 35.10
CA TYR A 368 24.13 14.52 35.40
C TYR A 368 23.56 15.17 34.15
N THR A 369 22.42 15.84 34.29
CA THR A 369 21.81 16.67 33.25
C THR A 369 21.60 18.08 33.78
N TYR A 370 21.65 19.09 32.93
CA TYR A 370 21.43 20.48 33.33
C TYR A 370 19.93 20.79 33.33
N ASP A 371 19.42 21.34 34.43
CA ASP A 371 18.03 21.81 34.55
C ASP A 371 17.99 23.33 34.40
N ASP A 372 17.41 23.78 33.28
CA ASP A 372 17.28 25.19 32.94
C ASP A 372 16.39 25.98 33.91
N LYS A 373 15.46 25.33 34.62
CA LYS A 373 14.56 26.01 35.57
C LYS A 373 15.27 26.44 36.84
N ILE A 374 16.20 25.62 37.31
CA ILE A 374 16.96 25.85 38.55
C ILE A 374 18.41 26.26 38.29
N GLY A 375 18.85 26.24 37.02
CA GLY A 375 20.18 26.66 36.59
C GLY A 375 21.32 25.77 37.12
N LYS A 376 21.06 24.48 37.36
CA LYS A 376 22.03 23.57 38.00
C LYS A 376 22.02 22.18 37.37
N TYR A 377 23.13 21.46 37.52
CA TYR A 377 23.21 20.05 37.18
C TYR A 377 22.51 19.19 38.25
N VAL A 378 21.62 18.32 37.80
CA VAL A 378 20.90 17.36 38.63
C VAL A 378 21.30 15.93 38.27
N LYS A 379 21.31 15.06 39.28
CA LYS A 379 21.49 13.61 39.08
C LYS A 379 20.24 13.05 38.39
N THR A 380 20.43 12.11 37.47
CA THR A 380 19.32 11.45 36.77
C THR A 380 19.55 9.96 36.65
N HIS A 381 18.45 9.23 36.59
CA HIS A 381 18.36 7.80 36.28
C HIS A 381 18.03 7.56 34.80
N VAL A 382 17.68 8.62 34.06
CA VAL A 382 17.20 8.53 32.68
C VAL A 382 18.33 8.80 31.70
N ILE A 383 18.48 7.90 30.73
CA ILE A 383 19.32 8.10 29.57
C ILE A 383 18.46 8.30 28.33
N GLN A 384 19.04 9.02 27.36
CA GLN A 384 18.57 9.01 26.00
C GLN A 384 19.59 8.28 25.12
N ILE A 385 19.18 7.25 24.39
CA ILE A 385 19.94 6.66 23.29
C ILE A 385 19.51 7.36 22.01
N LYS A 386 20.47 7.97 21.32
CA LYS A 386 20.24 8.60 20.02
C LYS A 386 20.83 7.73 18.92
N TYR A 387 19.95 7.18 18.10
CA TYR A 387 20.31 6.36 16.95
C TYR A 387 20.61 7.25 15.75
N THR A 388 21.71 6.96 15.06
CA THR A 388 22.11 7.64 13.82
C THR A 388 22.57 6.62 12.77
N LYS A 389 22.78 7.06 11.53
CA LYS A 389 23.32 6.18 10.48
C LYS A 389 24.73 5.66 10.79
N ASN A 390 25.52 6.42 11.57
CA ASN A 390 26.92 6.13 11.84
C ASN A 390 27.13 5.31 13.13
N GLY A 391 26.06 5.05 13.89
CA GLY A 391 26.12 4.41 15.20
C GLY A 391 25.21 5.12 16.19
N VAL A 392 25.51 4.95 17.49
CA VAL A 392 24.71 5.53 18.58
C VAL A 392 25.58 6.40 19.49
N HIS A 393 24.96 7.35 20.17
CA HIS A 393 25.54 7.94 21.38
C HIS A 393 24.46 8.08 22.43
N ILE A 394 24.87 7.94 23.68
CA ILE A 394 23.97 7.99 24.83
C ILE A 394 24.34 9.14 25.73
N PHE A 395 23.34 9.75 26.36
CA PHE A 395 23.56 10.81 27.32
C PHE A 395 22.45 10.88 28.37
N PRO A 396 22.75 11.31 29.61
CA PRO A 396 21.73 11.49 30.62
C PRO A 396 20.75 12.60 30.23
N THR A 397 19.49 12.45 30.61
CA THR A 397 18.43 13.42 30.34
C THR A 397 17.45 13.48 31.52
N MET A 398 16.50 14.41 31.48
CA MET A 398 15.41 14.45 32.45
C MET A 398 14.24 13.59 31.99
N GLU A 399 13.51 13.06 32.96
CA GLU A 399 12.24 12.38 32.74
C GLU A 399 11.24 13.37 32.13
N ARG A 400 10.76 13.08 30.92
CA ARG A 400 9.76 13.92 30.25
C ARG A 400 8.40 13.26 30.39
N SER A 401 7.54 13.84 31.23
CA SER A 401 6.12 13.47 31.33
C SER A 401 5.51 13.36 29.92
N VAL A 402 4.91 12.21 29.63
CA VAL A 402 4.24 11.96 28.34
C VAL A 402 3.07 12.92 28.24
N LYS A 403 3.01 13.73 27.18
CA LYS A 403 1.84 14.54 26.81
C LYS A 403 1.19 13.94 25.59
#